data_AF-A0AAP2F0X5-F1
#
_entry.id   AF-A0AAP2F0X5-F1
#
_cell.length_a   1.000
_cell.length_b   1.000
_cell.length_c   1.000
_cell.angle_alpha   90.00
_cell.angle_beta   90.00
_cell.angle_gamma   90.00
#
_symmetry.space_group_name_H-M   'P 1'
#
loop_
_entity.id
_entity.type
_entity.pdbx_description
1 polymer ?
#
loop_
_entity_poly.entity_id
_entity_poly.type
_entity_poly.pdbx_seq_one_letter_code
_entity_poly.pdbx_strand_id
1 'polypeptide(L)'
;MKWADRFQIASGVNHARTKNNTPYVVTHFRNGDDLVIFEDTQQYFLLYANSDTPDRCYLKDTYTYDILDLPRFHQVKSAAR
;
A
#
# COMPACT_ATOMS: atom_id res chain seq x y z
N MET A 1 -7.32 11.75 -14.11
CA MET A 1 -7.40 10.40 -13.50
C MET A 1 -8.11 10.52 -12.14
N LYS A 2 -8.88 9.49 -11.72
CA LYS A 2 -9.70 9.45 -10.50
C LYS A 2 -8.93 9.71 -9.17
N TRP A 3 -7.59 9.75 -9.23
CA TRP A 3 -6.70 9.69 -8.07
C TRP A 3 -5.81 10.91 -7.82
N ALA A 4 -5.66 11.85 -8.77
CA ALA A 4 -4.92 13.12 -8.62
C ALA A 4 -3.70 13.05 -7.65
N ASP A 5 -3.53 14.00 -6.73
CA ASP A 5 -2.44 14.04 -5.73
C ASP A 5 -2.79 13.27 -4.44
N ARG A 6 -3.66 12.25 -4.52
CA ARG A 6 -4.07 11.48 -3.34
C ARG A 6 -3.28 10.19 -3.26
N PHE A 7 -2.55 10.00 -2.18
CA PHE A 7 -1.88 8.74 -1.85
C PHE A 7 -2.64 7.98 -0.76
N GLN A 8 -2.58 6.65 -0.82
CA GLN A 8 -3.09 5.79 0.24
C GLN A 8 -1.92 5.26 1.07
N ILE A 9 -2.14 5.09 2.38
CA ILE A 9 -1.13 4.58 3.31
C ILE A 9 -1.51 3.14 3.64
N ALA A 10 -0.61 2.20 3.32
CA ALA A 10 -0.77 0.81 3.69
C ALA A 10 -0.81 0.64 5.22
N SER A 11 -1.73 -0.17 5.71
CA SER A 11 -1.92 -0.52 7.12
C SER A 11 -1.46 -1.95 7.45
N GLY A 12 -1.31 -2.80 6.44
CA GLY A 12 -0.85 -4.18 6.62
C GLY A 12 -0.78 -4.93 5.30
N VAL A 13 -0.11 -6.09 5.34
CA VAL A 13 0.05 -6.99 4.19
C VAL A 13 -0.28 -8.41 4.60
N ASN A 14 -1.11 -9.08 3.81
CA ASN A 14 -1.48 -10.48 3.99
C ASN A 14 -1.10 -11.31 2.75
N HIS A 15 -0.48 -12.46 2.98
CA HIS A 15 -0.16 -13.42 1.93
C HIS A 15 -1.18 -14.55 1.93
N ALA A 16 -1.70 -14.90 0.76
CA ALA A 16 -2.70 -15.94 0.60
C ALA A 16 -2.52 -16.69 -0.72
N ARG A 17 -3.34 -17.73 -0.92
CA ARG A 17 -3.35 -18.53 -2.14
C ARG A 17 -4.78 -18.74 -2.64
N THR A 18 -4.97 -18.76 -3.96
CA THR A 18 -6.27 -19.07 -4.57
C THR A 18 -6.61 -20.55 -4.34
N LYS A 19 -7.85 -20.94 -4.66
CA LYS A 19 -8.27 -22.35 -4.65
C LYS A 19 -7.39 -23.24 -5.57
N ASN A 20 -6.83 -22.66 -6.63
CA ASN A 20 -5.91 -23.33 -7.55
C ASN A 20 -4.44 -23.19 -7.15
N ASN A 21 -4.19 -22.82 -5.88
CA ASN A 21 -2.85 -22.68 -5.30
C ASN A 21 -1.98 -21.57 -5.91
N THR A 22 -2.56 -20.57 -6.57
CA THR A 22 -1.83 -19.39 -7.06
C THR A 22 -1.56 -18.41 -5.91
N PRO A 23 -0.32 -18.00 -5.65
CA PRO A 23 -0.03 -17.02 -4.60
C PRO A 23 -0.57 -15.63 -4.98
N TYR A 24 -1.03 -14.89 -3.97
CA TYR A 24 -1.35 -13.46 -4.10
C TYR A 24 -1.10 -12.73 -2.78
N VAL A 25 -0.91 -11.43 -2.88
CA VAL A 25 -0.68 -10.52 -1.77
C VAL A 25 -1.85 -9.54 -1.69
N VAL A 26 -2.33 -9.27 -0.48
CA VAL A 26 -3.30 -8.22 -0.20
C VAL A 26 -2.63 -7.14 0.62
N THR A 27 -2.55 -5.93 0.08
CA THR A 27 -2.15 -4.73 0.81
C THR A 27 -3.41 -4.03 1.29
N HIS A 28 -3.60 -3.96 2.60
CA HIS A 28 -4.71 -3.24 3.21
C HIS A 28 -4.36 -1.77 3.35
N PHE A 29 -5.29 -0.87 3.05
CA PHE A 29 -5.14 0.56 3.26
C PHE A 29 -5.95 1.06 4.45
N ARG A 30 -5.52 2.16 5.07
CA ARG A 30 -6.19 2.73 6.26
C ARG A 30 -7.63 3.18 6.00
N ASN A 31 -7.98 3.48 4.76
CA ASN A 31 -9.34 3.87 4.37
C ASN A 31 -10.26 2.66 4.10
N GLY A 32 -9.77 1.44 4.30
CA GLY A 32 -10.51 0.19 4.09
C GLY A 32 -10.47 -0.35 2.67
N ASP A 33 -9.77 0.32 1.75
CA ASP A 33 -9.51 -0.23 0.42
C ASP A 33 -8.43 -1.32 0.51
N ASP A 34 -8.44 -2.24 -0.44
CA ASP A 34 -7.47 -3.31 -0.56
C ASP A 34 -6.87 -3.35 -1.97
N LEU A 35 -5.55 -3.50 -2.08
CA LEU A 35 -4.87 -3.82 -3.33
C LEU A 35 -4.46 -5.29 -3.33
N VAL A 36 -5.03 -6.06 -4.26
CA VAL A 36 -4.68 -7.46 -4.50
C VAL A 36 -3.66 -7.54 -5.64
N ILE A 37 -2.56 -8.23 -5.39
CA ILE A 37 -1.42 -8.36 -6.30
C ILE A 37 -1.16 -9.85 -6.57
N PHE A 38 -1.20 -10.23 -7.84
CA PHE A 38 -0.68 -11.51 -8.33
C PHE A 38 0.69 -11.25 -8.95
N GLU A 39 1.75 -11.44 -8.16
CA GLU A 39 3.13 -11.09 -8.56
C GLU A 39 3.57 -11.83 -9.82
N ASP A 40 3.25 -13.13 -9.91
CA ASP A 40 3.62 -13.99 -11.04
C ASP A 40 3.08 -13.49 -12.39
N THR A 41 1.87 -12.89 -12.39
CA THR A 41 1.19 -12.45 -13.61
C THR A 41 1.15 -10.93 -13.76
N GLN A 42 1.73 -10.21 -12.80
CA GLN A 42 1.63 -8.75 -12.68
C GLN A 42 0.19 -8.24 -12.84
N GLN A 43 -0.76 -8.95 -12.23
CA GLN A 43 -2.16 -8.54 -12.20
C GLN A 43 -2.46 -7.84 -10.88
N TYR A 44 -3.11 -6.68 -11.00
CA TYR A 44 -3.44 -5.82 -9.88
C TYR A 44 -4.94 -5.55 -9.87
N PHE A 45 -5.56 -5.68 -8.71
CA PHE A 45 -6.97 -5.36 -8.50
C PHE A 45 -7.13 -4.47 -7.28
N LEU A 46 -7.79 -3.34 -7.44
CA LEU A 46 -8.15 -2.45 -6.34
C LEU A 46 -9.61 -2.72 -5.94
N LEU A 47 -9.80 -3.10 -4.68
CA LEU A 47 -11.10 -3.30 -4.05
C LEU A 47 -11.37 -2.10 -3.17
N TYR A 48 -12.49 -1.42 -3.39
CA TYR A 48 -12.86 -0.29 -2.54
C TYR A 48 -13.72 -0.77 -1.39
N ALA A 49 -13.56 -0.17 -0.21
CA ALA A 49 -14.33 -0.51 0.99
C ALA A 49 -15.85 -0.51 0.76
N ASN A 50 -16.33 0.36 -0.15
CA ASN A 50 -17.75 0.60 -0.41
C ASN A 50 -18.20 0.10 -1.80
N SER A 51 -17.47 -0.83 -2.41
CA SER A 51 -17.79 -1.36 -3.75
C SER A 51 -17.53 -2.86 -3.84
N ASP A 52 -18.51 -3.60 -4.34
CA ASP A 52 -18.34 -5.01 -4.70
C ASP A 52 -17.67 -5.20 -6.07
N THR A 53 -17.48 -4.12 -6.83
CA THR A 53 -16.83 -4.18 -8.15
C THR A 53 -15.34 -3.87 -8.02
N PRO A 54 -14.46 -4.83 -8.37
CA PRO A 54 -13.01 -4.61 -8.41
C PRO A 54 -12.59 -3.79 -9.62
N ASP A 55 -11.70 -2.83 -9.43
CA ASP A 55 -11.03 -2.13 -10.53
C ASP A 55 -9.75 -2.88 -10.91
N ARG A 56 -9.62 -3.28 -12.18
CA ARG A 56 -8.36 -3.84 -12.68
C ARG A 56 -7.36 -2.71 -12.89
N CYS A 57 -6.18 -2.85 -12.29
CA CYS A 57 -5.07 -1.92 -12.41
C CYS A 57 -3.92 -2.55 -13.19
N TYR A 58 -3.02 -1.70 -13.66
CA TYR A 58 -1.73 -2.09 -14.21
C TYR A 58 -0.65 -1.21 -13.60
N LEU A 59 0.55 -1.77 -13.46
CA LEU A 59 1.71 -1.00 -13.03
C LEU A 59 2.08 -0.04 -14.16
N LYS A 60 2.03 1.26 -13.90
CA LYS A 60 2.47 2.27 -14.85
C LYS A 60 3.96 2.55 -14.70
N ASP A 61 4.40 2.88 -13.48
CA ASP A 61 5.78 3.23 -13.14
C ASP A 61 6.10 2.78 -11.72
N THR A 62 7.38 2.62 -11.40
CA THR A 62 7.89 2.39 -10.04
C THR A 62 9.04 3.35 -9.78
N TYR A 63 9.01 4.02 -8.63
CA TYR A 63 10.05 4.95 -8.20
C TYR A 63 10.62 4.47 -6.88
N THR A 64 11.94 4.37 -6.82
CA THR A 64 12.68 4.13 -5.58
C THR A 64 13.36 5.44 -5.21
N TYR A 65 13.08 5.93 -4.01
CA TYR A 65 13.73 7.13 -3.47
C TYR A 65 14.86 6.70 -2.54
N ASP A 66 15.96 7.44 -2.56
CA ASP A 66 17.02 7.27 -1.58
C ASP A 66 16.46 7.53 -0.16
N ILE A 67 16.92 6.73 0.81
CA ILE A 67 16.52 6.90 2.21
C ILE A 67 16.99 8.29 2.66
N LEU A 68 16.03 9.19 2.93
CA LEU A 68 16.33 10.42 3.64
C LEU A 68 16.54 10.06 5.11
N ASP A 69 17.77 10.20 5.60
CA ASP A 69 18.04 10.20 7.03
C ASP A 69 17.33 11.41 7.65
N LEU A 70 16.12 11.18 8.17
CA LEU A 70 15.42 12.20 8.94
C LEU A 70 16.23 12.47 10.22
N PRO A 71 16.65 13.72 10.48
CA PRO A 71 17.34 14.03 11.72
C PRO A 71 16.46 13.62 12.89
N ARG A 72 16.98 12.74 13.76
CA ARG A 72 16.27 12.32 14.96
C ARG A 72 15.96 13.57 15.80
N PHE A 73 14.69 13.75 16.14
CA PHE A 73 14.28 14.80 17.07
C PHE A 73 14.87 14.49 18.45
N HIS A 74 16.02 15.08 18.76
CA HIS A 74 16.51 15.08 20.13
C HIS A 74 15.60 16.01 20.93
N GLN A 75 14.75 15.44 21.79
CA GLN A 75 14.09 16.22 22.82
C GLN A 75 15.18 16.91 23.64
N VAL A 76 15.27 18.23 23.53
CA VAL A 76 16.08 19.03 24.44
C VAL A 76 15.46 18.82 25.82
N LYS A 77 16.13 18.08 26.69
CA LYS A 77 15.73 17.99 28.10
C LYS A 77 15.81 19.41 28.66
N SER A 78 14.64 20.03 28.84
CA SER A 78 14.50 21.26 29.61
C SER A 78 15.14 21.04 30.97
N ALA A 79 16.27 21.70 31.24
CA ALA A 79 16.83 21.76 32.57
C ALA A 79 15.81 22.46 33.47
N ALA A 80 15.23 21.72 34.41
CA ALA A 80 14.42 22.29 35.47
C ALA A 80 15.29 23.27 36.27
N ARG A 81 14.80 24.51 36.42
CA ARG A 81 15.32 25.52 37.35
C ARG A 81 14.45 25.54 38.59
#